data_AF-T0ZZM1-F1
#
_entry.id   AF-T0ZZM1-F1
#
_cell.length_a   1.000
_cell.length_b   1.000
_cell.length_c   1.000
_cell.angle_alpha   90.00
_cell.angle_beta   90.00
_cell.angle_gamma   90.00
#
_symmetry.space_group_name_H-M   'P 1'
#
loop_
_entity.id
_entity.type
_entity.pdbx_description
1 polymer ?
#
loop_
_entity_poly.entity_id
_entity_poly.type
_entity_poly.pdbx_seq_one_letter_code
_entity_poly.pdbx_strand_id
1 'polypeptide(L)' 'MIAFEELFQGTIDGASVPPREVVRACIKHNAAAVILAHNHPSGVSEPSAADVALTQTLKQALDLIGVRVLDHL' A
#
# COMPACT_ATOMS: atom_id res chain seq x y z
N MET A 1 -2.12 -10.49 12.92
CA MET A 1 -1.14 -9.88 11.99
C MET A 1 -0.03 -10.90 11.78
N ILE A 2 0.36 -11.20 10.53
CA ILE A 2 1.41 -12.19 10.22
C ILE A 2 2.80 -11.57 10.02
N ALA A 3 2.86 -10.30 9.60
CA ALA A 3 4.07 -9.50 9.45
C ALA A 3 3.71 -8.00 9.42
N PHE A 4 4.70 -7.15 9.66
CA PHE A 4 4.69 -5.71 9.39
C PHE A 4 5.98 -5.37 8.65
N GLU A 5 5.89 -4.66 7.53
CA GLU A 5 7.05 -4.31 6.70
C GLU A 5 6.88 -2.88 6.18
N GLU A 6 7.86 -2.02 6.49
CA GLU A 6 7.98 -0.70 5.89
C GLU A 6 8.62 -0.88 4.51
N LEU A 7 7.82 -0.76 3.45
CA LEU A 7 8.27 -1.04 2.09
C LEU A 7 8.99 0.14 1.44
N PHE A 8 8.58 1.37 1.77
CA PHE A 8 9.07 2.58 1.13
C PHE A 8 9.16 3.72 2.13
N GLN A 9 10.19 4.53 1.96
CA GLN A 9 10.33 5.81 2.65
C GLN A 9 10.25 6.92 1.60
N GLY A 10 9.26 7.80 1.75
CA GLY A 10 9.02 8.92 0.84
C GLY A 10 9.85 10.15 1.17
N THR A 11 9.70 11.18 0.35
CA THR A 11 10.11 12.55 0.66
C THR A 11 8.90 13.39 1.09
N ILE A 12 9.11 14.67 1.35
CA ILE A 12 8.02 15.64 1.60
C ILE A 12 7.06 15.72 0.40
N ASP A 13 7.58 15.53 -0.81
CA ASP A 13 6.81 15.63 -2.07
C ASP A 13 6.10 14.32 -2.46
N GLY A 14 6.34 13.23 -1.72
CA GLY A 14 5.68 11.94 -1.91
C GLY A 14 6.63 10.74 -1.93
N ALA A 15 6.04 9.55 -2.02
CA ALA A 15 6.77 8.28 -2.17
C ALA A 15 6.39 7.62 -3.49
N SER A 16 7.38 7.14 -4.26
CA SER A 16 7.10 6.25 -5.37
C SER A 16 6.84 4.85 -4.80
N VAL A 17 5.63 4.32 -5.03
CA VAL A 17 5.19 3.00 -4.56
C VAL A 17 4.97 2.09 -5.78
N PRO A 18 5.97 1.30 -6.20
CA PRO A 18 5.81 0.37 -7.31
C PRO A 18 4.89 -0.79 -6.90
N PRO A 19 3.74 -1.01 -7.56
CA PRO A 19 2.80 -2.07 -7.17
C PRO A 19 3.44 -3.47 -7.14
N ARG A 20 4.40 -3.73 -8.04
CA ARG A 20 5.13 -5.01 -8.12
C ARG A 20 5.87 -5.38 -6.83
N GLU A 21 6.36 -4.41 -6.07
CA GLU A 21 7.10 -4.64 -4.84
C GLU A 21 6.13 -4.98 -3.69
N VAL A 22 4.95 -4.33 -3.66
CA VAL A 22 3.85 -4.69 -2.74
C VAL A 22 3.35 -6.11 -3.00
N VAL A 23 3.16 -6.47 -4.28
CA VAL A 23 2.79 -7.84 -4.70
C VAL A 23 3.84 -8.85 -4.24
N ARG A 24 5.14 -8.55 -4.46
CA ARG A 24 6.24 -9.43 -4.03
C ARG A 24 6.23 -9.65 -2.51
N ALA A 25 6.01 -8.59 -1.72
CA ALA A 25 5.92 -8.70 -0.27
C ALA A 25 4.74 -9.59 0.17
N CYS A 26 3.57 -9.44 -0.46
CA CYS A 26 2.40 -10.28 -0.16
C CYS A 26 2.70 -11.76 -0.41
N ILE A 27 3.34 -12.08 -1.54
CA ILE A 27 3.73 -13.46 -1.89
C ILE A 27 4.77 -13.99 -0.90
N LYS A 28 5.81 -13.21 -0.59
CA LYS A 28 6.88 -13.58 0.37
C LYS A 28 6.32 -13.99 1.73
N HIS A 29 5.27 -13.30 2.19
CA HIS A 29 4.62 -13.58 3.49
C HIS A 29 3.44 -14.55 3.39
N ASN A 30 3.10 -15.05 2.20
CA ASN A 30 1.88 -15.85 1.96
C ASN A 30 0.61 -15.15 2.50
N ALA A 31 0.52 -13.83 2.30
CA ALA A 31 -0.57 -13.03 2.85
C ALA A 31 -1.89 -13.31 2.14
N ALA A 32 -2.98 -13.53 2.89
CA ALA A 32 -4.35 -13.62 2.34
C ALA A 32 -5.06 -12.25 2.29
N ALA A 33 -4.55 -11.27 3.04
CA ALA A 33 -5.07 -9.92 3.11
C ALA A 33 -4.03 -8.96 3.67
N VAL A 34 -4.17 -7.67 3.37
CA VAL A 34 -3.30 -6.58 3.84
C VAL A 34 -4.09 -5.35 4.26
N ILE A 35 -3.49 -4.55 5.15
CA ILE A 35 -3.85 -3.16 5.40
C ILE A 35 -2.67 -2.34 4.91
N LEU A 36 -2.94 -1.31 4.10
CA LEU A 36 -1.94 -0.38 3.62
C LEU A 36 -1.92 0.83 4.56
N ALA A 37 -0.74 1.36 4.85
CA ALA A 37 -0.60 2.57 5.65
C ALA A 37 0.42 3.51 5.00
N HIS A 38 0.11 4.81 4.90
CA HIS A 38 1.10 5.85 4.65
C HIS A 38 0.89 7.02 5.61
N ASN A 39 1.95 7.75 5.88
CA ASN A 39 1.92 8.93 6.74
C ASN A 39 2.22 10.20 5.93
N HIS A 40 1.41 11.24 6.13
CA HIS A 40 1.73 12.58 5.63
C HIS A 40 2.46 13.39 6.71
N PRO A 41 3.71 13.84 6.48
CA PRO A 41 4.43 14.68 7.44
C PRO A 41 3.73 16.00 7.78
N SER A 42 2.83 16.46 6.90
CA SER A 42 1.99 17.65 7.10
C SER A 42 0.93 17.49 8.20
N GLY A 43 0.63 16.26 8.61
CA GLY A 43 -0.44 15.95 9.57
C GLY A 43 -1.85 16.00 8.99
N VAL A 44 -2.01 16.25 7.68
CA VAL A 44 -3.30 16.21 6.99
C VAL A 44 -3.59 14.77 6.57
N SER A 45 -4.77 14.26 6.94
CA SER A 45 -5.21 12.90 6.65
C SER A 45 -6.17 12.79 5.47
N GLU A 46 -6.55 13.89 4.83
CA GLU A 46 -7.29 13.83 3.57
C GLU A 46 -6.41 13.21 2.46
N PRO A 47 -6.85 12.11 1.82
CA PRO A 47 -6.08 11.50 0.74
C PRO A 47 -6.05 12.41 -0.48
N SER A 48 -4.88 12.55 -1.10
CA SER A 48 -4.76 13.24 -2.38
C SER A 48 -5.36 12.41 -3.53
N ALA A 49 -5.56 13.03 -4.69
CA ALA A 49 -5.96 12.30 -5.89
C ALA A 49 -4.94 11.21 -6.29
N ALA A 50 -3.65 11.45 -6.01
CA ALA A 50 -2.59 10.47 -6.25
C ALA A 50 -2.69 9.28 -5.28
N ASP A 51 -3.02 9.53 -4.02
CA ASP A 51 -3.24 8.47 -3.02
C ASP A 51 -4.41 7.58 -3.42
N VAL A 52 -5.54 8.18 -3.80
CA VAL A 52 -6.71 7.43 -4.29
C VAL A 52 -6.37 6.58 -5.51
N ALA A 53 -5.66 7.14 -6.49
CA ALA A 53 -5.23 6.41 -7.69
C ALA A 53 -4.29 5.24 -7.37
N LEU A 54 -3.36 5.45 -6.43
CA LEU A 54 -2.46 4.42 -5.94
C LEU A 54 -3.24 3.31 -5.22
N THR A 55 -4.16 3.64 -4.32
CA THR A 55 -5.02 2.67 -3.62
C THR A 55 -5.77 1.79 -4.61
N GLN A 56 -6.35 2.38 -5.66
CA GLN A 56 -7.08 1.61 -6.68
C GLN A 56 -6.16 0.68 -7.48
N THR A 57 -4.97 1.17 -7.86
CA THR A 57 -3.98 0.37 -8.57
C THR A 57 -3.53 -0.82 -7.73
N LEU A 58 -3.27 -0.61 -6.43
CA LEU A 58 -2.87 -1.68 -5.52
C LEU A 58 -4.00 -2.69 -5.29
N LYS A 59 -5.24 -2.22 -5.11
CA LYS A 59 -6.42 -3.09 -5.00
C LYS A 59 -6.55 -4.00 -6.22
N GLN A 60 -6.47 -3.44 -7.42
CA GLN A 60 -6.55 -4.21 -8.67
C GLN A 60 -5.42 -5.23 -8.80
N ALA A 61 -4.17 -4.83 -8.51
CA ALA A 61 -3.02 -5.72 -8.62
C ALA A 61 -3.06 -6.89 -7.62
N LEU A 62 -3.52 -6.63 -6.39
CA LEU A 62 -3.60 -7.63 -5.33
C LEU A 62 -4.79 -8.58 -5.51
N ASP A 63 -5.89 -8.11 -6.10
CA ASP A 63 -7.04 -8.96 -6.42
C ASP A 63 -6.68 -10.06 -7.43
N LEU A 64 -5.80 -9.76 -8.40
CA LEU A 64 -5.30 -10.74 -9.37
C LEU A 64 -4.57 -11.94 -8.75
N ILE A 65 -4.05 -11.79 -7.52
CA ILE A 65 -3.37 -12.85 -6.78
C ILE A 65 -4.16 -13.32 -5.54
N GLY A 66 -5.44 -12.93 -5.43
CA GLY A 66 -6.32 -13.34 -4.34
C GLY A 66 -6.00 -12.71 -2.98
N VAL A 67 -5.32 -11.57 -2.95
CA VAL A 67 -4.97 -10.85 -1.71
C VAL A 67 -5.91 -9.67 -1.51
N ARG A 68 -6.66 -9.68 -0.41
CA ARG A 68 -7.65 -8.63 -0.12
C ARG A 68 -6.99 -7.41 0.52
N VAL A 69 -7.31 -6.22 0.04
CA VAL A 69 -7.00 -4.96 0.75
C VAL A 69 -8.16 -4.65 1.69
N LEU A 70 -7.93 -4.81 2.99
CA LEU A 70 -8.96 -4.60 4.01
C LEU A 70 -9.18 -3.11 4.28
N ASP A 71 -8.09 -2.34 4.26
CA ASP A 71 -8.12 -0.91 4.52
C ASP A 71 -6.87 -0.20 3.93
N HIS A 72 -6.96 1.11 3.82
CA HIS A 72 -5.82 1.99 3.51
C HIS A 72 -5.88 3.22 4.42
N LEU A 73 -4.92 3.28 5.34
CA LEU A 73 -4.76 4.31 6.38
C LEU A 73 -3.68 5.34 6.05
#